data_AF-H0JYZ2-F1
#
_entry.id   AF-H0JYZ2-F1
#
_cell.length_a   1.000
_cell.length_b   1.000
_cell.length_c   1.000
_cell.angle_alpha   90.00
_cell.angle_beta   90.00
_cell.angle_gamma   90.00
#
_symmetry.space_group_name_H-M   'P 1'
#
loop_
_entity.id
_entity.type
_entity.pdbx_description
1 polymer ?
#
loop_
_entity_poly.entity_id
_entity_poly.type
_entity_poly.pdbx_seq_one_letter_code
_entity_poly.pdbx_strand_id
1 'polypeptide(L)'
;MGRWGIVTFATVAAVVTACSPSAADDAAGDETTTSTTRTPRITDDSGRPPVTFDPCYDIPDDVMNAAGYDAAKKEIADMPMGTYTFLGCAYEGTISIPGVLA
;
A
#
# COMPACT_ATOMS: atom_id res chain seq x y z
N MET A 1 34.59 -16.96 60.72
CA MET A 1 33.89 -15.73 61.14
C MET A 1 33.48 -14.95 59.91
N GLY A 2 32.20 -14.59 59.81
CA GLY A 2 31.74 -13.50 58.93
C GLY A 2 31.33 -13.90 57.51
N ARG A 3 30.03 -14.08 57.31
CA ARG A 3 29.33 -14.03 56.01
C ARG A 3 29.31 -12.58 55.49
N TRP A 4 28.99 -12.45 54.19
CA TRP A 4 28.54 -11.26 53.43
C TRP A 4 29.62 -10.71 52.47
N GLY A 5 29.38 -10.55 51.17
CA GLY A 5 28.19 -10.79 50.36
C GLY A 5 28.59 -10.73 48.88
N ILE A 6 28.02 -11.62 48.07
CA ILE A 6 28.22 -11.66 46.62
C ILE A 6 27.38 -10.52 46.03
N VAL A 7 28.03 -9.52 45.43
CA VAL A 7 27.34 -8.52 44.60
C VAL A 7 27.44 -8.98 43.15
N THR A 8 26.45 -9.76 42.72
CA THR A 8 26.22 -10.05 41.30
C THR A 8 25.74 -8.78 40.62
N PHE A 9 26.57 -8.20 39.75
CA PHE A 9 26.13 -7.19 38.79
C PHE A 9 25.20 -7.86 37.77
N ALA A 10 23.89 -7.72 37.97
CA ALA A 10 22.89 -8.05 36.97
C ALA A 10 22.87 -6.93 35.92
N THR A 11 23.64 -7.08 34.85
CA THR A 11 23.52 -6.20 33.68
C THR A 11 22.25 -6.57 32.91
N VAL A 12 21.39 -5.57 32.82
CA VAL A 12 20.03 -5.53 32.32
C VAL A 12 19.88 -6.10 30.90
N ALA A 13 18.79 -6.84 30.74
CA ALA A 13 18.31 -7.44 29.51
C ALA A 13 17.95 -6.41 28.42
N ALA A 14 18.30 -6.76 27.19
CA ALA A 14 17.51 -6.60 25.96
C ALA A 14 16.70 -5.29 25.80
N VAL A 15 17.28 -4.30 25.13
CA VAL A 15 16.50 -3.24 24.47
C VAL A 15 16.07 -3.76 23.09
N VAL A 16 14.96 -4.49 23.05
CA VAL A 16 14.27 -4.86 21.81
C VAL A 16 12.94 -4.12 21.80
N THR A 17 12.95 -2.82 21.45
CA THR A 17 11.71 -2.09 21.18
C THR A 17 12.00 -0.89 20.28
N ALA A 18 12.29 -1.16 19.01
CA ALA A 18 12.28 -0.16 17.95
C ALA A 18 11.25 -0.49 16.85
N CYS A 19 10.14 -1.13 17.24
CA CYS A 19 8.88 -1.05 16.49
C CYS A 19 7.89 -0.26 17.35
N SER A 20 8.14 1.04 17.48
CA SER A 20 7.06 1.96 17.82
C SER A 20 6.24 2.15 16.53
N PRO A 21 4.93 1.85 16.51
CA PRO A 21 4.09 2.36 15.44
C PRO A 21 4.15 3.89 15.57
N SER A 22 4.66 4.58 14.55
CA SER A 22 4.36 6.01 14.41
C SER A 22 2.84 6.11 14.41
N ALA A 23 2.28 6.78 15.42
CA ALA A 23 0.95 7.32 15.33
C ALA A 23 1.00 8.35 14.19
N ALA A 24 0.66 7.88 12.98
CA ALA A 24 0.35 8.75 11.88
C ALA A 24 -0.89 9.53 12.33
N ASP A 25 -0.76 10.85 12.38
CA ASP A 25 -1.87 11.78 12.55
C ASP A 25 -2.99 11.36 11.59
N ASP A 26 -4.17 11.06 12.14
CA ASP A 26 -5.38 10.67 11.42
C ASP A 26 -5.81 11.81 10.48
N ALA A 27 -5.22 11.87 9.29
CA ALA A 27 -5.86 12.41 8.11
C ALA A 27 -6.60 11.28 7.37
N ALA A 28 -7.34 10.46 8.12
CA ALA A 28 -8.27 9.49 7.56
C ALA A 28 -9.55 10.25 7.18
N GLY A 29 -9.57 10.82 5.98
CA GLY A 29 -10.82 10.84 5.25
C GLY A 29 -11.22 9.38 5.05
N ASP A 30 -12.23 8.92 5.78
CA ASP A 30 -12.86 7.62 5.58
C ASP A 30 -13.61 7.66 4.23
N GLU A 31 -12.86 7.68 3.14
CA GLU A 31 -13.37 7.16 1.88
C GLU A 31 -13.29 5.64 2.00
N THR A 32 -14.33 5.05 2.61
CA THR A 32 -14.58 3.61 2.50
C THR A 32 -14.86 3.30 1.03
N THR A 33 -13.79 3.22 0.22
CA THR A 33 -13.85 2.64 -1.11
C THR A 33 -14.22 1.18 -0.90
N THR A 34 -15.48 0.85 -1.21
CA THR A 34 -15.96 -0.53 -1.14
C THR A 34 -15.29 -1.28 -2.28
N SER A 35 -14.18 -1.95 -1.96
CA SER A 35 -13.54 -2.88 -2.88
C SER A 35 -14.54 -3.97 -3.24
N THR A 36 -14.87 -4.06 -4.54
CA THR A 36 -15.82 -5.06 -5.01
C THR A 36 -15.06 -6.31 -5.44
N THR A 37 -15.44 -7.48 -4.93
CA THR A 37 -14.95 -8.74 -5.50
C THR A 37 -15.50 -8.87 -6.93
N ARG A 38 -14.61 -8.88 -7.93
CA ARG A 38 -14.96 -9.00 -9.34
C ARG A 38 -14.29 -10.21 -9.98
N THR A 39 -14.86 -10.70 -11.08
CA THR A 39 -14.15 -11.57 -12.03
C THR A 39 -12.85 -10.90 -12.49
N PRO A 40 -11.68 -11.52 -12.28
CA PRO A 40 -10.40 -10.98 -12.71
C PRO A 40 -10.37 -10.70 -14.22
N ARG A 41 -9.80 -9.56 -14.62
CA ARG A 41 -9.54 -9.27 -16.05
C ARG A 41 -8.51 -10.23 -16.65
N ILE A 42 -7.52 -10.62 -15.85
CA ILE A 42 -6.38 -11.45 -16.25
C ILE A 42 -6.18 -12.51 -15.16
N THR A 43 -5.99 -13.75 -15.60
CA THR A 43 -5.52 -14.85 -14.75
C THR A 43 -4.13 -15.24 -15.24
N ASP A 44 -3.17 -15.30 -14.32
CA ASP A 44 -1.79 -15.68 -14.62
C ASP A 44 -1.57 -17.20 -14.40
N ASP A 45 -0.44 -17.72 -14.87
CA ASP A 45 -0.08 -19.15 -14.82
C ASP A 45 0.57 -19.58 -13.49
N SER A 46 0.49 -18.77 -12.44
CA SER A 46 1.16 -19.07 -11.17
C SER A 46 0.50 -20.17 -10.34
N GLY A 47 -0.76 -20.50 -10.63
CA GLY A 47 -1.57 -21.39 -9.80
C GLY A 47 -1.99 -20.78 -8.45
N ARG A 48 -1.69 -19.50 -8.19
CA ARG A 48 -2.23 -18.76 -7.04
C ARG A 48 -3.72 -18.44 -7.27
N PRO A 49 -4.50 -18.20 -6.19
CA PRO A 49 -5.86 -17.70 -6.33
C PRO A 49 -5.89 -16.42 -7.18
N PRO A 50 -6.88 -16.26 -8.07
CA PRO A 50 -6.98 -15.08 -8.91
C PRO A 50 -7.18 -13.80 -8.08
N VAL A 51 -6.57 -12.70 -8.55
CA VAL A 51 -6.75 -11.38 -7.94
C VAL A 51 -8.11 -10.83 -8.38
N THR A 52 -9.01 -10.63 -7.41
CA THR A 52 -10.40 -10.18 -7.64
C THR A 52 -10.61 -8.69 -7.36
N PHE A 53 -9.54 -7.96 -7.09
CA PHE A 53 -9.47 -6.51 -6.89
C PHE A 53 -8.77 -5.86 -8.09
N ASP A 54 -9.29 -4.73 -8.54
CA ASP A 54 -8.80 -4.03 -9.72
C ASP A 54 -8.82 -2.51 -9.50
N PRO A 55 -7.67 -1.89 -9.15
CA PRO A 55 -7.60 -0.47 -8.84
C PRO A 55 -8.19 0.45 -9.91
N CYS A 56 -8.13 0.04 -11.18
CA CYS A 56 -8.62 0.84 -12.30
C CYS A 56 -10.15 0.95 -12.35
N TYR A 57 -10.85 0.06 -11.65
CA TYR A 57 -12.30 0.09 -11.50
C TYR A 57 -12.76 0.36 -10.08
N ASP A 58 -11.94 0.06 -9.09
CA ASP A 58 -12.29 0.25 -7.69
C ASP A 58 -12.00 1.68 -7.21
N ILE A 59 -11.12 2.44 -7.89
CA ILE A 59 -10.93 3.87 -7.60
C ILE A 59 -11.98 4.69 -8.37
N PRO A 60 -12.82 5.47 -7.67
CA PRO A 60 -13.83 6.31 -8.31
C PRO A 60 -13.22 7.38 -9.22
N ASP A 61 -13.90 7.68 -10.32
CA ASP A 61 -13.42 8.67 -11.29
C ASP A 61 -13.38 10.09 -10.68
N ASP A 62 -14.23 10.43 -9.72
CA ASP A 62 -14.20 11.72 -9.00
C ASP A 62 -12.96 11.87 -8.11
N VAL A 63 -12.48 10.78 -7.50
CA VAL A 63 -11.20 10.77 -6.77
C VAL A 63 -10.03 11.04 -7.72
N MET A 64 -10.04 10.39 -8.90
CA MET A 64 -9.02 10.62 -9.93
C MET A 64 -9.03 12.07 -10.44
N ASN A 65 -10.22 12.62 -10.69
CA ASN A 65 -10.40 14.01 -11.11
C ASN A 65 -9.95 15.00 -10.04
N ALA A 66 -10.28 14.75 -8.76
CA ALA A 66 -9.84 15.58 -7.64
C ALA A 66 -8.30 15.58 -7.49
N ALA A 67 -7.64 14.49 -7.87
CA ALA A 67 -6.18 14.38 -7.92
C ALA A 67 -5.54 15.04 -9.16
N GLY A 68 -6.32 15.62 -10.07
CA GLY A 68 -5.83 16.31 -11.26
C GLY A 68 -5.53 15.40 -12.45
N TYR A 69 -6.02 14.15 -12.40
CA TYR A 69 -6.07 13.25 -13.55
C TYR A 69 -7.38 13.43 -14.32
N ASP A 70 -7.35 13.23 -15.64
CA ASP A 70 -8.53 13.17 -16.48
C ASP A 70 -9.08 11.73 -16.50
N ALA A 71 -10.06 11.44 -15.64
CA ALA A 71 -10.63 10.11 -15.54
C ALA A 71 -11.30 9.63 -16.84
N ALA A 72 -11.72 10.54 -17.71
CA ALA A 72 -12.30 10.20 -19.01
C ALA A 72 -11.26 9.65 -19.99
N LYS A 73 -9.96 9.88 -19.74
CA LYS A 73 -8.84 9.36 -20.53
C LYS A 73 -8.14 8.18 -19.84
N LYS A 74 -8.87 7.42 -19.04
CA LYS A 74 -8.41 6.16 -18.45
C LYS A 74 -8.14 5.13 -19.54
N GLU A 75 -6.89 4.70 -19.64
CA GLU A 75 -6.46 3.62 -20.55
C GLU A 75 -5.99 2.42 -19.74
N ILE A 76 -6.41 1.21 -20.11
CA ILE A 76 -5.93 -0.01 -19.46
C ILE A 76 -4.50 -0.29 -19.94
N ALA A 77 -3.59 -0.48 -19.00
CA ALA A 77 -2.15 -0.64 -19.21
C ALA A 77 -1.61 -1.89 -18.49
N ASP A 78 -2.36 -2.99 -18.58
CA ASP A 78 -1.99 -4.25 -17.93
C ASP A 78 -0.73 -4.87 -18.58
N MET A 79 0.16 -5.45 -17.76
CA MET A 79 1.38 -6.12 -18.20
C MET A 79 1.44 -7.57 -17.69
N PRO A 80 1.00 -8.57 -18.49
CA PRO A 80 1.08 -9.98 -18.13
C PRO A 80 2.50 -10.53 -18.34
N MET A 81 3.04 -11.17 -17.30
CA MET A 81 4.43 -11.70 -17.25
C MET A 81 4.46 -13.22 -17.02
N GLY A 82 3.42 -13.93 -17.48
CA GLY A 82 3.26 -15.37 -17.34
C GLY A 82 2.84 -15.78 -15.93
N THR A 83 3.75 -15.69 -14.95
CA THR A 83 3.48 -16.13 -13.55
C THR A 83 3.07 -14.99 -12.61
N TYR A 84 2.94 -13.79 -13.12
CA TYR A 84 2.39 -12.62 -12.42
C TYR A 84 1.93 -11.61 -13.47
N THR A 85 1.05 -10.71 -13.08
CA THR A 85 0.54 -9.64 -13.94
C THR A 85 0.53 -8.35 -13.14
N PHE A 86 0.98 -7.26 -13.75
CA PHE A 86 0.71 -5.93 -13.24
C PHE A 86 -0.63 -5.47 -13.81
N LEU A 87 -1.63 -5.30 -12.95
CA LEU A 87 -2.87 -4.62 -13.31
C LEU A 87 -2.63 -3.12 -13.21
N GLY A 88 -2.87 -2.40 -14.29
CA GLY A 88 -2.53 -0.98 -14.36
C GLY A 88 -3.44 -0.22 -15.31
N CYS A 89 -3.53 1.08 -15.09
CA CYS A 89 -4.17 2.02 -15.98
C CYS A 89 -3.37 3.32 -16.00
N ALA A 90 -3.37 3.95 -17.16
CA ALA A 90 -2.81 5.27 -17.37
C ALA A 90 -3.93 6.29 -17.43
N TYR A 91 -3.62 7.51 -17.00
CA TYR A 91 -4.47 8.67 -17.12
C TYR A 91 -3.62 9.80 -17.66
N GLU A 92 -4.21 10.64 -18.50
CA GLU A 92 -3.64 11.97 -18.72
C GLU A 92 -3.92 12.83 -17.49
N GLY A 93 -3.08 13.82 -17.22
CA GLY A 93 -3.31 14.73 -16.11
C GLY A 93 -2.37 15.92 -16.15
N THR A 94 -2.80 17.00 -15.52
CA THR A 94 -1.96 18.19 -15.29
C THR A 94 -1.39 18.12 -13.88
N ILE A 95 -0.84 16.96 -13.53
CA ILE A 95 -0.33 16.77 -12.19
C ILE A 95 0.92 17.63 -12.00
N SER A 96 0.83 18.53 -11.03
CA SER A 96 1.99 19.20 -10.45
C SER A 96 2.29 18.45 -9.16
N ILE A 97 3.44 17.77 -9.11
CA ILE A 97 3.97 17.19 -7.88
C ILE A 97 5.05 18.14 -7.41
N PRO A 98 4.79 19.00 -6.40
CA PRO A 98 5.75 19.99 -5.96
C PRO A 98 7.09 19.32 -5.60
N GLY A 99 8.14 19.67 -6.33
CA GLY A 99 9.49 19.10 -6.14
C GLY A 99 9.82 17.84 -6.93
N VAL A 100 8.89 17.30 -7.74
CA VAL A 100 9.13 16.11 -8.59
C VAL A 100 8.79 16.38 -10.05
N LEU A 101 7.64 16.98 -10.35
CA LEU A 101 7.25 17.41 -11.70
C LEU A 101 6.61 18.81 -11.62
N ALA A 102 7.20 19.75 -12.36
CA ALA A 102 6.78 21.16 -12.47
C ALA A 102 5.98 21.40 -13.76
#